data_AF-A0A016SK19-F1
#
_entry.id   AF-A0A016SK19-F1
#
_cell.length_a   1.000
_cell.length_b   1.000
_cell.length_c   1.000
_cell.angle_alpha   90.00
_cell.angle_beta   90.00
_cell.angle_gamma   90.00
#
_symmetry.space_group_name_H-M   'P 1'
#
loop_
_entity.id
_entity.type
_entity.pdbx_description
1 polymer ?
#
loop_
_entity_poly.entity_id
_entity_poly.type
_entity_poly.pdbx_seq_one_letter_code
_entity_poly.pdbx_strand_id
1 'polypeptide(L)'
;MSVKQLESDTGCHILIRGKGSVKDPRKEQRLRGQPGWDHLEEPLHVLVTAVDHNSIACQQKLRQGVESVRNLLTPAHDDYKRCQLMQLAIINGTYRQAQETSSSE
;
A
#
# COMPACT_ATOMS: atom_id res chain seq x y z
N MET A 1 8.94 0.46 2.96
CA MET A 1 8.56 0.52 1.54
C MET A 1 7.22 1.22 1.42
N SER A 2 7.06 2.22 0.52
CA SER A 2 5.76 2.86 0.25
C SER A 2 5.17 2.34 -1.06
N VAL A 3 3.86 2.52 -1.30
CA VAL A 3 3.23 2.12 -2.58
C VAL A 3 3.93 2.81 -3.76
N LYS A 4 4.23 4.10 -3.67
CA LYS A 4 4.95 4.82 -4.73
C LYS A 4 6.34 4.26 -5.01
N GLN A 5 7.05 3.82 -3.96
CA GLN A 5 8.35 3.18 -4.13
C GLN A 5 8.21 1.83 -4.81
N LEU A 6 7.21 1.04 -4.40
CA LEU A 6 6.89 -0.23 -5.03
C LEU A 6 6.52 -0.07 -6.51
N GLU A 7 5.75 0.96 -6.86
CA GLU A 7 5.43 1.29 -8.26
C GLU A 7 6.69 1.67 -9.06
N SER A 8 7.59 2.46 -8.47
CA SER A 8 8.87 2.83 -9.09
C SER A 8 9.79 1.62 -9.30
N ASP A 9 9.84 0.70 -8.34
CA ASP A 9 10.73 -0.45 -8.37
C ASP A 9 10.23 -1.52 -9.36
N THR A 10 8.92 -1.72 -9.43
CA THR A 10 8.29 -2.76 -10.29
C THR A 10 7.90 -2.24 -11.67
N GLY A 11 7.87 -0.92 -11.87
CA GLY A 11 7.35 -0.30 -13.10
C GLY A 11 5.87 -0.60 -13.33
N CYS A 12 5.13 -0.94 -12.28
CA CYS A 12 3.70 -1.23 -12.32
C CYS A 12 2.91 -0.12 -11.62
N HIS A 13 1.66 0.06 -12.00
CA HIS A 13 0.68 0.86 -11.28
C HIS A 13 -0.11 0.00 -10.30
N ILE A 14 -0.15 0.42 -9.04
CA ILE A 14 -0.70 -0.37 -7.93
C ILE A 14 -1.79 0.45 -7.24
N LEU A 15 -3.02 -0.04 -7.32
CA LEU A 15 -4.21 0.63 -6.80
C LEU A 15 -4.90 -0.26 -5.76
N ILE A 16 -5.20 0.30 -4.59
CA ILE A 16 -6.03 -0.36 -3.57
C ILE A 16 -7.49 -0.03 -3.89
N ARG A 17 -8.32 -1.07 -4.06
CA ARG A 17 -9.71 -1.00 -4.53
C ARG A 17 -10.58 -1.95 -3.70
N GLY A 18 -11.88 -1.98 -3.94
CA GLY A 18 -12.82 -2.74 -3.11
C GLY A 18 -13.38 -1.99 -1.91
N LYS A 19 -14.30 -2.64 -1.21
CA LYS A 19 -14.92 -2.16 0.02
C LYS A 19 -13.90 -1.96 1.14
N GLY A 20 -13.94 -0.81 1.81
CA GLY A 20 -12.98 -0.44 2.85
C GLY A 20 -11.65 0.14 2.32
N SER A 21 -11.52 0.35 1.00
CA SER A 21 -10.33 1.00 0.44
C SER A 21 -10.27 2.49 0.78
N VAL A 22 -11.40 3.11 1.15
CA VAL A 22 -11.47 4.51 1.55
C VAL A 22 -11.43 4.60 3.08
N LYS A 23 -10.46 5.37 3.60
CA LYS A 23 -10.24 5.51 5.05
C LYS A 23 -11.49 5.95 5.83
N ASP A 24 -12.33 6.81 5.24
CA ASP A 24 -13.56 7.29 5.87
C ASP A 24 -14.78 6.53 5.31
N PRO A 25 -15.48 5.72 6.14
CA PRO A 25 -16.63 4.94 5.69
C PRO A 25 -17.82 5.80 5.28
N ARG A 26 -17.98 7.01 5.83
CA ARG A 26 -19.06 7.93 5.42
C ARG A 26 -18.80 8.47 4.03
N LYS A 27 -17.53 8.77 3.73
CA LYS A 27 -17.10 9.20 2.39
C LYS A 27 -17.25 8.06 1.39
N GLU A 28 -16.85 6.85 1.76
CA GLU A 28 -17.00 5.65 0.92
C GLU A 28 -18.46 5.45 0.48
N GLN A 29 -19.40 5.50 1.43
CA GLN A 29 -20.82 5.31 1.15
C GLN A 29 -21.40 6.37 0.20
N ARG A 30 -20.86 7.60 0.22
CA ARG A 30 -21.28 8.69 -0.69
C ARG A 30 -20.72 8.55 -2.11
N LEU A 31 -19.58 7.89 -2.25
CA LEU A 31 -18.89 7.67 -3.52
C LEU A 31 -19.41 6.41 -4.23
N ARG A 32 -19.99 5.47 -3.48
CA ARG A 32 -20.56 4.25 -4.04
C ARG A 32 -21.62 4.56 -5.10
N GLY A 33 -21.50 3.92 -6.27
CA GLY A 33 -22.39 4.14 -7.42
C GLY A 33 -22.06 5.37 -8.26
N GLN A 34 -21.00 6.12 -7.94
CA GLN A 34 -20.48 7.17 -8.83
C GLN A 34 -19.57 6.58 -9.91
N PRO A 35 -19.53 7.16 -11.12
CA PRO A 35 -18.61 6.73 -12.17
C PRO A 35 -17.16 6.68 -11.69
N GLY A 36 -16.49 5.55 -11.91
CA GLY A 36 -15.10 5.32 -11.47
C GLY A 36 -14.95 4.80 -10.03
N TRP A 37 -16.05 4.62 -9.30
CA TRP A 37 -16.12 4.06 -7.94
C TRP A 37 -16.91 2.75 -7.86
N ASP A 38 -17.20 2.12 -9.00
CA ASP A 38 -17.94 0.85 -9.07
C ASP A 38 -17.24 -0.27 -8.29
N HIS A 39 -15.91 -0.23 -8.21
CA HIS A 39 -15.11 -1.16 -7.43
C HIS A 39 -15.43 -1.16 -5.93
N LEU A 40 -16.16 -0.18 -5.38
CA LEU A 40 -16.50 -0.16 -3.95
C LEU A 40 -17.50 -1.27 -3.56
N GLU A 41 -18.12 -1.93 -4.54
CA GLU A 41 -19.01 -3.07 -4.31
C GLU A 41 -18.25 -4.40 -4.23
N GLU A 42 -17.04 -4.44 -4.75
CA GLU A 42 -16.16 -5.60 -4.77
C GLU A 42 -15.47 -5.80 -3.41
N PRO A 43 -15.01 -7.02 -3.06
CA PRO A 43 -14.19 -7.23 -1.87
C PRO A 43 -12.88 -6.42 -1.95
N LEU A 44 -12.29 -6.06 -0.80
CA LEU A 44 -11.01 -5.35 -0.74
C LEU A 44 -9.94 -6.11 -1.55
N HIS A 45 -9.34 -5.43 -2.52
CA HIS A 45 -8.38 -6.03 -3.42
C HIS A 45 -7.34 -5.01 -3.90
N VAL A 46 -6.29 -5.51 -4.56
CA VAL A 46 -5.24 -4.69 -5.17
C VAL A 46 -5.26 -4.93 -6.67
N LEU A 47 -5.40 -3.85 -7.43
CA LEU A 47 -5.29 -3.84 -8.89
C LEU A 47 -3.86 -3.49 -9.28
N VAL A 48 -3.19 -4.40 -9.97
CA VAL A 48 -1.84 -4.20 -10.51
C VAL A 48 -1.93 -4.10 -12.02
N THR A 49 -1.46 -2.99 -12.58
CA THR A 49 -1.46 -2.74 -14.03
C THR A 49 -0.04 -2.50 -14.50
N ALA A 50 0.38 -3.14 -15.59
CA ALA A 50 1.67 -2.89 -16.23
C ALA A 50 1.45 -2.40 -17.66
N VAL A 51 2.27 -1.46 -18.11
CA VAL A 51 2.26 -0.94 -19.47
C VAL A 51 3.66 -1.07 -20.05
N ASP A 52 3.76 -1.73 -21.19
CA ASP A 52 5.01 -1.90 -21.92
C ASP A 52 4.73 -2.06 -23.42
N HIS A 53 5.75 -1.82 -24.25
CA HIS A 53 5.68 -1.99 -25.70
C HIS A 53 5.74 -3.48 -26.10
N ASN A 54 6.38 -4.32 -25.29
CA ASN A 54 6.48 -5.75 -25.53
C ASN A 54 5.58 -6.53 -24.55
N SER A 55 4.74 -7.42 -25.07
CA SER A 55 3.84 -8.25 -24.27
C SER A 55 4.58 -9.14 -23.27
N ILE A 56 5.75 -9.66 -23.64
CA ILE A 56 6.58 -10.52 -22.77
C ILE A 56 7.14 -9.71 -21.61
N ALA A 57 7.66 -8.50 -21.88
CA ALA A 57 8.20 -7.60 -20.86
C ALA A 57 7.08 -7.13 -19.91
N CYS A 58 5.90 -6.81 -20.45
CA CYS A 58 4.72 -6.47 -19.66
C CYS A 58 4.33 -7.60 -18.71
N GLN A 59 4.29 -8.85 -19.20
CA GLN A 59 3.97 -10.01 -18.37
C GLN A 59 5.01 -10.23 -17.27
N GLN A 60 6.30 -10.03 -17.57
CA GLN A 60 7.37 -10.13 -16.57
C GLN A 60 7.22 -9.07 -15.46
N LYS A 61 7.01 -7.80 -15.83
CA LYS A 61 6.73 -6.72 -14.87
C LYS A 61 5.52 -7.03 -14.01
N LEU A 62 4.41 -7.47 -14.63
CA LEU A 62 3.19 -7.81 -13.91
C LEU A 62 3.42 -8.95 -12.91
N ARG A 63 4.17 -9.99 -13.29
CA ARG A 63 4.52 -11.10 -12.38
C ARG A 63 5.32 -10.60 -11.18
N GLN A 64 6.34 -9.78 -11.42
CA GLN A 64 7.15 -9.17 -10.36
C GLN A 64 6.30 -8.29 -9.43
N GLY A 65 5.47 -7.41 -9.99
CA GLY A 65 4.57 -6.55 -9.21
C GLY A 65 3.61 -7.33 -8.33
N VAL A 66 3.00 -8.39 -8.87
CA VAL A 66 2.09 -9.26 -8.10
C VAL A 66 2.83 -10.00 -6.98
N GLU A 67 4.04 -10.49 -7.23
CA GLU A 67 4.86 -11.16 -6.21
C GLU A 67 5.24 -10.22 -5.07
N SER A 68 5.72 -9.01 -5.38
CA SER A 68 6.03 -8.00 -4.37
C SER A 68 4.82 -7.60 -3.53
N VAL A 69 3.64 -7.44 -4.16
CA VAL A 69 2.39 -7.16 -3.43
C VAL A 69 2.02 -8.33 -2.50
N ARG A 70 2.13 -9.58 -2.97
CA ARG A 70 1.86 -10.77 -2.13
C ARG A 70 2.78 -10.84 -0.92
N ASN A 71 4.05 -10.50 -1.08
CA ASN A 71 5.01 -10.47 0.03
C ASN A 71 4.62 -9.42 1.09
N LEU A 72 4.07 -8.28 0.67
CA LEU A 72 3.57 -7.25 1.58
C LEU A 72 2.26 -7.62 2.29
N LEU A 73 1.42 -8.46 1.67
CA LEU A 73 0.18 -8.94 2.29
C LEU A 73 0.42 -10.03 3.35
N THR A 74 1.63 -10.58 3.41
CA THR A 74 2.01 -11.55 4.43
C THR A 74 2.53 -10.81 5.67
N PRO A 75 2.02 -11.07 6.89
CA PRO A 75 2.32 -10.31 8.11
C PRO A 75 3.76 -10.49 8.66
N ALA A 76 4.72 -10.91 7.84
CA ALA A 76 6.11 -11.11 8.23
C ALA A 76 6.92 -9.80 8.32
N HIS A 77 6.45 -8.70 7.74
CA HIS A 77 7.23 -7.47 7.55
C HIS A 77 6.90 -6.34 8.54
N ASP A 78 7.03 -6.61 9.85
CA ASP A 78 6.78 -5.60 10.89
C ASP A 78 7.73 -4.40 10.81
N ASP A 79 8.93 -4.57 10.24
CA ASP A 79 9.91 -3.50 10.07
C ASP A 79 9.42 -2.39 9.13
N TYR A 80 8.75 -2.73 8.03
CA TYR A 80 8.20 -1.72 7.12
C TYR A 80 7.12 -0.90 7.79
N LYS A 81 6.24 -1.56 8.55
CA LYS A 81 5.19 -0.91 9.33
C LYS A 81 5.79 0.02 10.38
N ARG A 82 6.81 -0.44 11.11
CA ARG A 82 7.53 0.35 12.12
C ARG A 82 8.16 1.61 11.50
N CYS A 83 8.89 1.45 10.40
CA CYS A 83 9.51 2.55 9.68
C CYS A 83 8.46 3.56 9.18
N GLN A 84 7.35 3.09 8.61
CA GLN A 84 6.27 3.96 8.15
C GLN A 84 5.60 4.74 9.29
N LEU A 85 5.29 4.08 10.41
CA LEU A 85 4.70 4.73 11.59
C LEU A 85 5.65 5.76 12.20
N MET A 86 6.94 5.45 12.27
CA MET A 86 7.96 6.38 12.71
C MET A 86 8.02 7.62 11.80
N GLN A 87 8.12 7.42 10.48
CA GLN A 87 8.14 8.52 9.50
C GLN A 87 6.87 9.37 9.59
N LEU A 88 5.70 8.74 9.72
CA LEU A 88 4.43 9.44 9.90
C LEU A 88 4.40 10.28 11.20
N ALA A 89 4.92 9.74 12.30
CA ALA A 89 4.99 10.47 13.56
C ALA A 89 5.94 11.66 13.50
N ILE A 90 7.05 11.55 12.76
CA ILE A 90 7.97 12.66 12.50
C ILE A 90 7.26 13.75 11.69
N ILE A 91 6.59 13.38 10.58
CA ILE A 91 5.84 14.32 9.73
C ILE A 91 4.75 15.05 10.54
N ASN A 92 4.08 14.35 11.45
CA ASN A 92 3.02 14.94 12.28
C ASN A 92 3.55 15.66 13.54
N GLY A 93 4.86 15.63 13.82
CA GLY A 93 5.45 16.19 15.04
C GLY A 93 5.06 15.47 16.33
N THR A 94 4.52 14.25 16.24
CA THR A 94 4.10 13.42 17.39
C THR A 94 5.11 12.33 17.74
N TYR A 95 6.30 12.36 17.13
CA TYR A 95 7.33 11.37 17.38
C TYR A 95 7.83 11.45 18.83
N ARG A 96 7.75 10.33 19.55
CA ARG A 96 8.32 10.17 20.88
C ARG A 96 9.49 9.21 20.76
N GLN A 97 10.69 9.71 21.02
CA GLN A 97 11.86 8.84 21.15
C GLN A 97 11.58 7.92 22.34
N ALA A 98 11.61 6.60 22.12
CA ALA A 98 11.58 5.67 23.23
C ALA A 98 12.77 6.03 24.12
N GLN A 99 12.51 6.56 25.32
CA GLN A 99 13.57 6.70 26.30
C GLN A 99 14.04 5.28 26.57
N GLU A 100 15.27 4.98 26.15
CA GLU A 100 16.00 3.85 26.69
C GLU A 100 16.05 4.10 28.19
N THR A 101 15.19 3.43 28.95
CA THR A 101 15.42 3.25 30.37
C THR A 101 16.68 2.39 30.45
N SER A 102 17.83 3.06 30.46
CA SER A 102 19.07 2.51 30.99
C SER A 102 18.78 2.16 32.44
N SER A 103 18.26 0.96 32.68
CA SER A 103 18.32 0.31 33.97
C SER A 103 19.80 0.08 34.26
N SER A 104 20.44 1.10 34.80
CA SER A 104 21.65 0.94 35.59
C SER A 104 21.23 0.26 36.88
N GLU A 105 21.40 -1.06 36.94
CA GLU A 105 21.62 -1.78 38.21
C GLU A 105 23.10 -1.78 38.55
#